data_AF-A0A0V0HSP6-F1
#
_entry.id   AF-A0A0V0HSP6-F1
#
_cell.length_a   1.000
_cell.length_b   1.000
_cell.length_c   1.000
_cell.angle_alpha   90.00
_cell.angle_beta   90.00
_cell.angle_gamma   90.00
#
_symmetry.space_group_name_H-M   'P 1'
#
loop_
_entity.id
_entity.type
_entity.pdbx_description
1 polymer ?
#
loop_
_entity_poly.entity_id
_entity_poly.type
_entity_poly.pdbx_seq_one_letter_code
_entity_poly.pdbx_strand_id
1 'polypeptide(L)'
;MMVRATIVVELEELAKNEESMWRQKSRVLWLKQGDNNTRFFQRMATSHTRTNTIDRLIDKGEIVEDPIEIKNTMIDFYRKFYTEPENWGPRFDFLDCPTITQEEHTWMQRPFT
;
A
#
# COMPACT_ATOMS: atom_id res chain seq x y z
N MET A 1 -30.61 -1.15 33.08
CA MET A 1 -29.25 -0.64 33.37
C MET A 1 -28.16 -1.34 32.55
N MET A 2 -28.17 -2.67 32.35
CA MET A 2 -27.12 -3.36 31.58
C MET A 2 -26.96 -2.90 30.12
N VAL A 3 -28.06 -2.67 29.39
CA VAL A 3 -28.00 -2.29 27.96
C VAL A 3 -27.30 -0.94 27.73
N ARG A 4 -27.44 0.01 28.66
CA ARG A 4 -26.73 1.30 28.54
C ARG A 4 -25.23 1.13 28.77
N ALA A 5 -24.84 0.28 29.71
CA ALA A 5 -23.43 0.03 30.02
C ALA A 5 -22.71 -0.67 28.85
N THR A 6 -23.36 -1.65 28.20
CA THR A 6 -22.78 -2.34 27.04
C THR A 6 -22.59 -1.39 25.85
N ILE A 7 -23.57 -0.54 25.56
CA ILE A 7 -23.47 0.45 24.47
C ILE A 7 -22.31 1.43 24.70
N VAL A 8 -22.09 1.86 25.94
CA VAL A 8 -20.99 2.79 26.26
C VAL A 8 -19.63 2.12 26.00
N VAL A 9 -19.47 0.86 26.39
CA VAL A 9 -18.23 0.10 26.13
C VAL A 9 -17.98 -0.05 24.63
N GLU A 10 -19.00 -0.42 23.86
CA GLU A 10 -18.89 -0.55 22.39
C GLU A 10 -18.52 0.78 21.72
N LEU A 11 -19.12 1.89 22.17
CA LEU A 11 -18.80 3.23 21.66
C LEU A 11 -17.34 3.62 21.94
N GLU A 12 -16.83 3.33 23.15
CA GLU A 12 -15.44 3.60 23.49
C GLU A 12 -14.47 2.77 22.65
N GLU A 13 -14.80 1.51 22.38
CA GLU A 13 -13.99 0.64 21.54
C GLU A 13 -13.96 1.11 20.08
N LEU A 14 -15.12 1.47 19.52
CA LEU A 14 -15.23 2.04 18.18
C LEU A 14 -14.44 3.35 18.05
N ALA A 15 -14.51 4.23 19.06
CA ALA A 15 -13.75 5.49 19.07
C ALA A 15 -12.24 5.25 19.06
N LYS A 16 -11.75 4.29 19.86
CA LYS A 16 -10.34 3.90 19.89
C LYS A 16 -9.88 3.31 18.56
N ASN A 17 -10.70 2.47 17.94
CA ASN A 17 -10.41 1.86 16.65
C ASN A 17 -10.38 2.92 15.54
N GLU A 18 -11.31 3.87 15.55
CA GLU A 18 -11.33 5.00 14.63
C GLU A 18 -10.08 5.88 14.77
N GLU A 19 -9.71 6.29 15.99
CA GLU A 19 -8.49 7.07 16.24
C GLU A 19 -7.26 6.33 15.70
N SER A 20 -7.14 5.03 15.99
CA SER A 20 -6.02 4.19 15.54
C SER A 20 -5.91 4.12 14.02
N MET A 21 -7.04 3.92 13.35
CA MET A 21 -7.12 3.93 11.89
C MET A 21 -6.68 5.28 11.31
N TRP A 22 -7.17 6.39 11.85
CA TRP A 22 -6.81 7.72 11.35
C TRP A 22 -5.35 8.06 11.60
N ARG A 23 -4.81 7.72 12.77
CA ARG A 23 -3.39 7.85 13.08
C ARG A 23 -2.54 7.12 12.03
N GLN A 24 -2.85 5.86 11.73
CA GLN A 24 -2.14 5.09 10.71
C GLN A 24 -2.23 5.75 9.32
N LYS A 25 -3.44 6.13 8.88
CA LYS A 25 -3.66 6.81 7.59
C LYS A 25 -2.92 8.14 7.48
N SER A 26 -2.82 8.88 8.58
CA SER A 26 -2.19 10.20 8.63
C SER A 26 -0.67 10.17 8.52
N ARG A 27 -0.02 9.02 8.75
CA ARG A 27 1.46 8.87 8.81
C ARG A 27 2.15 9.73 9.88
N VAL A 28 1.42 10.19 10.89
CA VAL A 28 1.96 10.99 11.99
C VAL A 28 2.61 10.06 13.04
N LEU A 29 3.92 10.13 13.17
CA LEU A 29 4.70 9.24 14.05
C LEU A 29 4.90 9.79 15.48
N TRP A 30 4.87 11.11 15.67
CA TRP A 30 5.29 11.77 16.91
C TRP A 30 4.19 11.88 17.98
N LEU A 31 2.91 11.96 17.57
CA LEU A 31 1.77 11.89 18.49
C LEU A 31 1.62 10.47 19.02
N LYS A 32 1.01 10.25 20.20
CA LYS A 32 0.71 8.91 20.72
C LYS A 32 -0.78 8.60 20.57
N GLN A 33 -1.15 7.32 20.66
CA GLN A 33 -2.55 6.89 20.67
C GLN A 33 -3.17 7.23 22.02
N GLY A 34 -4.42 7.69 22.03
CA GLY A 34 -5.13 8.07 23.26
C GLY A 34 -5.03 9.56 23.59
N ASP A 35 -4.40 10.35 22.72
CA ASP A 35 -4.43 11.83 22.80
C ASP A 35 -5.77 12.39 22.27
N ASN A 36 -6.73 11.54 21.88
CA ASN A 36 -8.06 11.89 21.34
C ASN A 36 -7.99 12.85 20.13
N ASN A 37 -6.88 12.81 19.38
CA ASN A 37 -6.57 13.75 18.31
C ASN A 37 -7.07 13.29 16.93
N THR A 38 -8.21 12.60 16.88
CA THR A 38 -8.79 12.06 15.64
C THR A 38 -8.95 13.12 14.55
N ARG A 39 -9.43 14.32 14.90
CA ARG A 39 -9.59 15.44 13.94
C ARG A 39 -8.26 15.89 13.32
N PHE A 40 -7.18 15.86 14.09
CA PHE A 40 -5.85 16.19 13.59
C PHE A 40 -5.38 15.14 12.58
N PHE A 41 -5.49 13.85 12.93
CA PHE A 41 -5.11 12.75 12.06
C PHE A 41 -5.94 12.74 10.76
N GLN A 42 -7.25 13.00 10.84
CA GLN A 42 -8.13 13.15 9.67
C GLN A 42 -7.64 14.27 8.75
N ARG A 43 -7.37 15.47 9.28
CA ARG A 43 -6.87 16.61 8.49
C ARG A 43 -5.56 16.30 7.79
N MET A 44 -4.62 15.65 8.50
CA MET A 44 -3.34 15.26 7.93
C MET A 44 -3.52 14.22 6.82
N ALA A 45 -4.35 13.20 7.03
CA ALA A 45 -4.68 12.21 6.00
C ALA A 45 -5.32 12.87 4.76
N THR A 46 -6.30 13.77 4.94
CA THR A 46 -6.91 14.53 3.84
C THR A 46 -5.88 15.40 3.10
N SER A 47 -4.97 16.06 3.83
CA SER A 47 -3.91 16.85 3.22
C SER A 47 -3.00 15.98 2.35
N HIS A 48 -2.59 14.81 2.86
CA HIS A 48 -1.79 13.86 2.09
C HIS A 48 -2.53 13.35 0.86
N THR A 49 -3.82 12.98 1.00
CA THR A 49 -4.65 12.59 -0.16
C THR A 49 -4.67 13.71 -1.18
N ARG A 50 -5.01 14.94 -0.80
CA ARG A 50 -5.08 16.08 -1.73
C ARG A 50 -3.77 16.34 -2.47
N THR A 51 -2.63 16.21 -1.79
CA THR A 51 -1.33 16.42 -2.41
C THR A 51 -0.90 15.26 -3.31
N ASN A 52 -1.30 14.03 -2.99
CA ASN A 52 -0.86 12.82 -3.69
C ASN A 52 -1.85 12.35 -4.76
N THR A 53 -3.07 12.89 -4.81
CA THR A 53 -4.01 12.59 -5.89
C THR A 53 -3.47 13.16 -7.20
N ILE A 54 -3.45 12.31 -8.22
CA ILE A 54 -3.11 12.70 -9.59
C ILE A 54 -4.43 12.86 -10.33
N ASP A 55 -4.88 14.10 -10.43
CA ASP A 55 -6.16 14.44 -11.07
C ASP A 55 -6.04 14.53 -12.60
N ARG A 56 -4.83 14.74 -13.12
CA ARG A 56 -4.54 14.91 -14.55
C ARG A 56 -3.14 14.41 -14.89
N LEU A 57 -2.96 13.86 -16.09
CA LEU A 57 -1.65 13.59 -16.66
C LEU A 57 -1.62 13.96 -18.14
N ILE A 58 -0.42 14.05 -18.72
CA ILE A 58 -0.24 14.26 -20.16
C ILE A 58 0.25 12.95 -20.76
N ASP A 59 -0.51 12.37 -21.69
CA ASP A 59 -0.07 11.25 -22.54
C ASP A 59 -0.02 11.70 -24.00
N LYS A 60 1.15 11.55 -24.64
CA LYS A 60 1.36 11.88 -26.07
C LYS A 60 0.92 13.29 -26.50
N GLY A 61 0.90 14.24 -25.56
CA GLY A 61 0.51 15.63 -25.81
C GLY A 61 -0.95 15.95 -25.49
N GLU A 62 -1.76 14.94 -25.14
CA GLU A 62 -3.16 15.11 -24.74
C GLU A 62 -3.30 15.06 -23.20
N ILE A 63 -4.22 15.84 -22.66
CA ILE A 63 -4.53 15.85 -21.23
C ILE A 63 -5.54 14.74 -20.93
N VAL A 64 -5.16 13.83 -20.03
CA VAL A 64 -6.01 12.77 -19.51
C VAL A 64 -6.48 13.17 -18.12
N GLU A 65 -7.79 13.29 -17.94
CA GLU A 65 -8.43 13.66 -16.66
C GLU A 65 -9.35 12.55 -16.11
N ASP A 66 -9.71 11.55 -16.92
CA ASP A 66 -10.55 10.44 -16.46
C ASP A 66 -9.75 9.51 -15.52
N PRO A 67 -10.22 9.24 -14.29
CA PRO A 67 -9.47 8.43 -13.33
C PRO A 67 -9.16 7.01 -13.80
N ILE A 68 -10.02 6.41 -14.61
CA ILE A 68 -9.82 5.05 -15.14
C ILE A 68 -8.72 5.09 -16.21
N GLU A 69 -8.77 6.09 -17.08
CA GLU A 69 -7.76 6.33 -18.10
C GLU A 69 -6.40 6.67 -17.48
N ILE A 70 -6.34 7.56 -16.47
CA ILE A 70 -5.13 7.88 -15.70
C ILE A 70 -4.46 6.61 -15.18
N LYS A 71 -5.25 5.73 -14.56
CA LYS A 71 -4.77 4.45 -14.02
C LYS A 71 -4.22 3.55 -15.13
N ASN A 72 -4.95 3.41 -16.24
CA ASN A 72 -4.54 2.54 -17.34
C ASN A 72 -3.25 3.06 -17.99
N THR A 73 -3.16 4.35 -18.26
CA THR A 73 -1.97 5.01 -18.81
C THR A 73 -0.76 4.80 -17.91
N MET A 74 -0.90 4.94 -16.58
CA MET A 74 0.19 4.64 -15.65
C MET A 74 0.64 3.19 -15.71
N ILE A 75 -0.31 2.24 -15.71
CA ILE A 75 -0.01 0.81 -15.78
C ILE A 75 0.75 0.49 -17.07
N ASP A 76 0.28 1.00 -18.20
CA ASP A 76 0.87 0.72 -19.51
C ASP A 76 2.26 1.38 -19.65
N PHE A 77 2.42 2.61 -19.12
CA PHE A 77 3.72 3.27 -19.05
C PHE A 77 4.73 2.43 -18.28
N TYR A 78 4.42 2.03 -17.04
CA TYR A 78 5.35 1.25 -16.22
C TYR A 78 5.53 -0.17 -16.74
N ARG A 79 4.50 -0.81 -17.29
CA ARG A 79 4.63 -2.10 -17.96
C ARG A 79 5.67 -2.01 -19.06
N LYS A 80 5.56 -1.00 -19.94
CA LYS A 80 6.54 -0.80 -21.01
C LYS A 80 7.93 -0.45 -20.47
N PHE A 81 8.01 0.38 -19.43
CA PHE A 81 9.28 0.78 -18.82
C PHE A 81 10.05 -0.40 -18.21
N TYR A 82 9.34 -1.33 -17.55
CA TYR A 82 9.93 -2.52 -16.94
C TYR A 82 9.95 -3.75 -17.86
N THR A 83 9.44 -3.64 -19.08
CA THR A 83 9.60 -4.71 -20.08
C THR A 83 10.89 -4.45 -20.83
N GLU A 84 11.90 -5.28 -20.60
CA GLU A 84 13.15 -5.24 -21.38
C GLU A 84 12.84 -5.62 -22.85
N PRO A 85 13.27 -4.80 -23.83
CA PRO A 85 13.05 -5.10 -25.24
C PRO A 85 13.93 -6.24 -25.77
N GLU A 86 15.03 -6.54 -25.08
CA GLU A 86 16.02 -7.54 -25.48
C GLU A 86 16.43 -8.38 -24.28
N ASN A 87 16.65 -9.67 -24.52
CA ASN A 87 17.13 -10.64 -23.54
C ASN A 87 18.63 -10.44 -23.21
N TRP A 88 19.10 -9.19 -23.21
CA TRP A 88 20.47 -8.84 -22.82
C TRP A 88 20.51 -8.73 -21.29
N GLY A 89 20.38 -9.87 -20.64
CA GLY A 89 21.12 -10.11 -19.42
C GLY A 89 22.47 -10.71 -19.78
N PRO A 90 23.55 -10.51 -19.00
CA PRO A 90 24.64 -11.46 -19.04
C PRO A 90 24.02 -12.86 -18.92
N ARG A 91 24.23 -13.69 -19.94
CA ARG A 91 23.84 -15.09 -19.88
C ARG A 91 24.70 -15.67 -18.77
N PHE A 92 24.14 -15.77 -17.58
CA PHE A 92 24.75 -16.51 -16.49
C PHE A 92 24.60 -17.98 -16.88
N ASP A 93 25.48 -18.44 -17.77
CA ASP A 93 25.77 -19.83 -17.92
C ASP A 93 26.46 -20.21 -16.61
N PHE A 94 25.64 -20.53 -15.60
CA PHE A 94 26.07 -20.99 -14.28
C PHE A 94 26.70 -22.38 -14.41
N LEU A 95 27.81 -22.48 -15.15
CA LEU A 95 28.66 -23.66 -15.17
C LEU A 95 29.16 -23.85 -13.73
N ASP A 96 28.86 -25.03 -13.18
CA ASP A 96 29.28 -25.49 -11.85
C ASP A 96 28.72 -24.74 -10.64
N CYS A 97 27.60 -24.02 -10.77
CA CYS A 97 26.90 -23.55 -9.56
C CYS A 97 26.11 -24.69 -8.92
N PRO A 98 26.23 -24.89 -7.58
CA PRO A 98 25.34 -25.79 -6.86
C PRO A 98 23.91 -25.29 -7.07
N THR A 99 23.16 -26.04 -7.88
CA THR A 99 21.75 -25.77 -8.14
C THR A 99 20.96 -26.41 -7.02
N ILE A 100 20.00 -25.67 -6.45
CA ILE A 100 19.08 -26.18 -5.44
C ILE A 100 18.46 -27.47 -5.99
N THR A 101 18.70 -28.56 -5.28
CA THR A 101 18.12 -29.86 -5.63
C THR A 101 16.60 -29.81 -5.44
N GLN A 102 15.88 -30.69 -6.13
CA GLN A 102 14.43 -30.75 -6.00
C GLN A 102 13.99 -31.00 -4.54
N GLU A 103 14.79 -31.72 -3.77
CA GLU A 103 14.55 -31.99 -2.35
C GLU A 103 14.67 -30.71 -1.51
N GLU A 104 15.75 -29.94 -1.69
CA GLU A 104 15.94 -28.65 -1.00
C GLU A 104 14.84 -27.65 -1.37
N HIS A 105 14.45 -27.60 -2.64
CA HIS A 105 13.34 -26.75 -3.08
C HIS A 105 12.03 -27.13 -2.38
N THR A 106 11.72 -28.42 -2.31
CA THR A 106 10.51 -28.93 -1.64
C THR A 106 10.56 -28.64 -0.13
N TRP A 107 11.73 -28.77 0.48
CA TRP A 107 11.94 -28.42 1.88
C TRP A 107 11.71 -26.93 2.17
N MET A 108 12.22 -26.04 1.31
CA MET A 108 12.07 -24.60 1.48
C MET A 108 10.63 -24.11 1.28
N GLN A 109 9.84 -24.83 0.48
CA GLN A 109 8.44 -24.50 0.21
C GLN A 109 7.43 -25.08 1.22
N ARG A 110 7.89 -25.87 2.19
CA ARG A 110 6.99 -26.42 3.21
C ARG A 110 6.45 -25.30 4.12
N PRO A 111 5.23 -25.45 4.68
CA PRO A 111 4.70 -24.50 5.65
C PRO A 111 5.60 -24.39 6.87
N PHE A 112 5.75 -23.17 7.41
CA PHE A 112 6.39 -22.97 8.71
C PHE A 112 5.44 -23.49 9.80
N THR A 113 5.88 -24.49 10.55
CA THR A 113 5.22 -24.96 11.78
C THR A 113 5.58 -24.10 12.98
#